data_AF-A0A7S0LIT1-F1
#
_entry.id   AF-A0A7S0LIT1-F1
#
_cell.length_a   1.000
_cell.length_b   1.000
_cell.length_c   1.000
_cell.angle_alpha   90.00
_cell.angle_beta   90.00
_cell.angle_gamma   90.00
#
_symmetry.space_group_name_H-M   'P 1'
#
loop_
_entity.id
_entity.type
_entity.pdbx_description
1 polymer ?
#
loop_
_entity_poly.entity_id
_entity_poly.type
_entity_poly.pdbx_seq_one_letter_code
_entity_poly.pdbx_strand_id
1 'polypeptide(L)'
;GPGGPATADRIDLRQPASHALARVAAAMAEPDAEDVEELGAEEAARVAAGAVPPRLVEALGDLLIDKVVEVRQSALHAVKQLCRLRPILLGGRGGGVHLSPRILQGVVALALDKRNSHLQATGQRSLMHLVSCCGWASVDSVPKGVLSNEASVFLNDYMRRSLKRIATTESEAEDSDEDAS
;
A
#
# COMPACT_ATOMS: atom_id res chain seq x y z
N GLY A 1 34.07 -41.12 -13.96
CA GLY A 1 33.14 -40.88 -12.83
C GLY A 1 32.51 -39.51 -13.01
N PRO A 2 31.21 -39.36 -12.70
CA PRO A 2 30.66 -38.03 -12.57
C PRO A 2 29.84 -37.88 -11.28
N GLY A 3 30.34 -37.05 -10.39
CA GLY A 3 29.60 -36.47 -9.27
C GLY A 3 29.92 -34.99 -9.24
N GLY A 4 29.35 -34.23 -10.18
CA GLY A 4 29.43 -32.77 -10.13
C GLY A 4 28.60 -32.27 -8.94
N PRO A 5 29.08 -31.25 -8.19
CA PRO A 5 28.33 -30.73 -7.06
C PRO A 5 27.01 -30.15 -7.56
N ALA A 6 25.90 -30.66 -7.02
CA ALA A 6 24.58 -30.08 -7.21
C ALA A 6 24.65 -28.61 -6.76
N THR A 7 24.51 -27.70 -7.72
CA THR A 7 24.27 -26.28 -7.43
C THR A 7 22.92 -26.21 -6.73
N ALA A 8 22.94 -26.18 -5.40
CA ALA A 8 21.75 -25.88 -4.62
C ALA A 8 21.25 -24.52 -5.08
N ASP A 9 20.10 -24.50 -5.75
CA ASP A 9 19.37 -23.28 -6.08
C ASP A 9 19.20 -22.49 -4.79
N ARG A 10 19.93 -21.37 -4.67
CA ARG A 10 19.80 -20.47 -3.53
C ARG A 10 18.40 -19.88 -3.59
N ILE A 11 17.55 -20.26 -2.65
CA ILE A 11 16.20 -19.72 -2.49
C ILE A 11 16.31 -18.20 -2.34
N ASP A 12 15.61 -17.46 -3.20
CA ASP A 12 15.52 -16.01 -3.10
C ASP A 12 14.59 -15.63 -1.94
N LEU A 13 15.18 -15.26 -0.81
CA LEU A 13 14.44 -14.92 0.40
C LEU A 13 13.74 -13.56 0.33
N ARG A 14 13.96 -12.76 -0.73
CA ARG A 14 13.35 -11.42 -0.84
C ARG A 14 11.84 -11.49 -1.08
N GLN A 15 11.38 -12.51 -1.80
CA GLN A 15 9.96 -12.75 -2.02
C GLN A 15 9.22 -13.11 -0.71
N PRO A 16 9.64 -14.11 0.09
CA PRO A 16 9.01 -14.36 1.38
C PRO A 16 9.22 -13.21 2.36
N ALA A 17 10.32 -12.45 2.26
CA ALA A 17 10.57 -11.30 3.11
C ALA A 17 9.50 -10.20 2.94
N SER A 18 9.01 -9.90 1.73
CA SER A 18 7.99 -8.86 1.56
C SER A 18 6.71 -9.17 2.33
N HIS A 19 6.27 -10.44 2.29
CA HIS A 19 5.09 -10.90 3.01
C HIS A 19 5.34 -10.95 4.53
N ALA A 20 6.52 -11.40 4.95
CA ALA A 20 6.90 -11.41 6.36
C ALA A 20 6.92 -9.99 6.95
N LEU A 21 7.51 -9.02 6.25
CA LEU A 21 7.55 -7.61 6.65
C LEU A 21 6.14 -7.06 6.85
N ALA A 22 5.24 -7.20 5.87
CA ALA A 22 3.87 -6.70 6.02
C ALA A 22 3.11 -7.35 7.19
N ARG A 23 3.31 -8.66 7.42
CA ARG A 23 2.65 -9.36 8.53
C ARG A 23 3.20 -8.93 9.89
N VAL A 24 4.51 -8.78 10.01
CA VAL A 24 5.13 -8.30 11.25
C VAL A 24 4.72 -6.86 11.53
N ALA A 25 4.73 -5.99 10.51
CA ALA A 25 4.21 -4.62 10.65
C ALA A 25 2.78 -4.62 11.21
N ALA A 26 1.91 -5.45 10.61
CA ALA A 26 0.51 -5.50 10.97
C ALA A 26 0.29 -6.04 12.39
N ALA A 27 1.05 -7.06 12.78
CA ALA A 27 1.00 -7.63 14.12
C ALA A 27 1.52 -6.65 15.18
N MET A 28 2.59 -5.91 14.88
CA MET A 28 3.10 -4.89 15.80
C MET A 28 2.17 -3.68 15.96
N ALA A 29 1.36 -3.38 14.95
CA ALA A 29 0.34 -2.34 15.01
C ALA A 29 -1.03 -2.87 15.46
N GLU A 30 -1.09 -4.05 16.07
CA GLU A 30 -2.29 -4.53 16.76
C GLU A 30 -2.33 -3.89 18.16
N PRO A 31 -3.37 -3.11 18.48
CA PRO A 31 -3.52 -2.58 19.84
C PRO A 31 -3.87 -3.72 20.81
N ASP A 32 -3.36 -3.63 22.02
CA ASP A 32 -3.70 -4.55 23.10
C ASP A 32 -5.16 -4.30 23.55
N ALA A 33 -5.83 -5.35 24.03
CA ALA A 33 -7.23 -5.26 24.43
C ALA A 33 -7.44 -4.26 25.59
N GLU A 34 -6.49 -4.22 26.52
CA GLU A 34 -6.48 -3.28 27.65
C GLU A 34 -6.40 -1.82 27.16
N ASP A 35 -5.52 -1.53 26.19
CA ASP A 35 -5.40 -0.20 25.59
C ASP A 35 -6.68 0.22 24.86
N VAL A 36 -7.37 -0.72 24.21
CA VAL A 36 -8.65 -0.45 23.53
C VAL A 36 -9.75 -0.09 24.52
N GLU A 37 -9.79 -0.75 25.68
CA GLU A 37 -10.76 -0.45 26.74
C GLU A 37 -10.47 0.91 27.40
N GLU A 38 -9.20 1.25 27.59
CA GLU A 38 -8.79 2.49 28.28
C GLU A 38 -8.83 3.73 27.35
N LEU A 39 -8.29 3.63 26.14
CA LEU A 39 -8.07 4.77 25.22
C LEU A 39 -9.12 4.85 24.11
N GLY A 40 -9.89 3.78 23.91
CA GLY A 40 -10.74 3.60 22.75
C GLY A 40 -9.96 3.10 21.52
N ALA A 41 -10.67 2.41 20.63
CA ALA A 41 -10.06 1.66 19.52
C ALA A 41 -9.19 2.51 18.57
N GLU A 42 -9.58 3.76 18.29
CA GLU A 42 -8.85 4.60 17.35
C GLU A 42 -7.53 5.11 17.93
N GLU A 43 -7.52 5.53 19.20
CA GLU A 43 -6.32 6.04 19.86
C GLU A 43 -5.36 4.89 20.20
N ALA A 44 -5.87 3.75 20.68
CA ALA A 44 -5.08 2.55 20.87
C ALA A 44 -4.39 2.10 19.57
N ALA A 45 -5.10 2.14 18.44
CA ALA A 45 -4.52 1.83 17.14
C ALA A 45 -3.41 2.81 16.73
N ARG A 46 -3.51 4.10 17.07
CA ARG A 46 -2.46 5.10 16.83
C ARG A 46 -1.21 4.83 17.66
N VAL A 47 -1.39 4.50 18.94
CA VAL A 47 -0.30 4.16 19.85
C VAL A 47 0.43 2.91 19.35
N ALA A 48 -0.29 1.84 19.03
CA ALA A 48 0.29 0.61 18.50
C ALA A 48 1.02 0.84 17.16
N ALA A 49 0.43 1.65 16.27
CA ALA A 49 1.09 2.03 15.02
C ALA A 49 2.40 2.81 15.24
N GLY A 50 2.45 3.67 16.26
CA GLY A 50 3.65 4.41 16.66
C GLY A 50 4.78 3.52 17.17
N ALA A 51 4.46 2.32 17.68
CA ALA A 51 5.46 1.34 18.12
C ALA A 51 6.12 0.59 16.95
N VAL A 52 5.56 0.64 15.73
CA VAL A 52 6.13 -0.02 14.56
C VAL A 52 7.40 0.72 14.09
N PRO A 53 8.56 0.04 14.00
CA PRO A 53 9.78 0.67 13.52
C PRO A 53 9.61 1.19 12.09
N PRO A 54 9.88 2.48 11.80
CA PRO A 54 9.73 3.04 10.46
C PRO A 54 10.50 2.28 9.37
N ARG A 55 11.69 1.77 9.73
CA ARG A 55 12.55 0.97 8.84
C ARG A 55 11.86 -0.29 8.30
N LEU A 56 10.91 -0.85 9.04
CA LEU A 56 10.20 -2.05 8.63
C LEU A 56 9.25 -1.75 7.45
N VAL A 57 8.59 -0.59 7.49
CA VAL A 57 7.75 -0.08 6.38
C VAL A 57 8.62 0.41 5.22
N GLU A 58 9.76 1.04 5.50
CA GLU A 58 10.73 1.46 4.47
C GLU A 58 11.32 0.27 3.70
N ALA A 59 11.63 -0.84 4.37
CA ALA A 59 12.12 -2.05 3.74
C ALA A 59 11.14 -2.62 2.71
N LEU A 60 9.83 -2.49 2.94
CA LEU A 60 8.81 -2.84 1.95
C LEU A 60 8.86 -1.89 0.73
N GLY A 61 9.15 -0.62 0.96
CA GLY A 61 9.46 0.36 -0.09
C GLY A 61 10.64 -0.05 -0.97
N ASP A 62 11.71 -0.57 -0.37
CA ASP A 62 12.90 -1.03 -1.10
C ASP A 62 12.61 -2.24 -1.98
N LEU A 63 11.73 -3.15 -1.55
CA LEU A 63 11.35 -4.31 -2.34
C LEU A 63 10.47 -3.96 -3.55
N LEU A 64 9.78 -2.81 -3.54
CA LEU A 64 9.03 -2.31 -4.70
C LEU A 64 9.94 -1.87 -5.85
N ILE A 65 11.20 -1.54 -5.57
CA ILE A 65 12.21 -1.16 -6.58
C ILE A 65 13.24 -2.27 -6.82
N ASP A 66 13.01 -3.49 -6.31
CA ASP A 66 13.91 -4.63 -6.53
C ASP A 66 14.07 -4.91 -8.02
N LYS A 67 15.23 -5.40 -8.46
CA LYS A 67 15.49 -5.75 -9.86
C LYS A 67 14.63 -6.93 -10.36
N VAL A 68 14.20 -7.82 -9.47
CA VAL A 68 13.44 -9.04 -9.78
C VAL A 68 11.94 -8.74 -9.81
N VAL A 69 11.27 -9.13 -10.90
CA VAL A 69 9.84 -8.86 -11.14
C VAL A 69 8.95 -9.48 -10.06
N GLU A 70 9.25 -10.71 -9.69
CA GLU A 70 8.50 -11.52 -8.72
C GLU A 70 8.57 -10.90 -7.32
N VAL A 71 9.73 -10.33 -6.95
CA VAL A 71 9.91 -9.60 -5.68
C VAL A 71 9.06 -8.34 -5.68
N ARG A 72 9.07 -7.55 -6.77
CA ARG A 72 8.21 -6.35 -6.89
C ARG A 72 6.73 -6.70 -6.82
N GLN A 73 6.31 -7.79 -7.45
CA GLN A 73 4.93 -8.26 -7.40
C GLN A 73 4.53 -8.69 -5.98
N SER A 74 5.38 -9.44 -5.28
CA SER A 74 5.15 -9.83 -3.89
C SER A 74 5.17 -8.63 -2.94
N ALA A 75 5.97 -7.60 -3.22
CA ALA A 75 5.94 -6.34 -2.48
C ALA A 75 4.61 -5.58 -2.69
N LEU A 76 4.10 -5.49 -3.92
CA LEU A 76 2.78 -4.91 -4.20
C LEU A 76 1.65 -5.65 -3.45
N HIS A 77 1.70 -6.98 -3.43
CA HIS A 77 0.73 -7.77 -2.66
C HIS A 77 0.83 -7.51 -1.17
N ALA A 78 2.05 -7.41 -0.62
CA ALA A 78 2.29 -7.10 0.78
C ALA A 78 1.78 -5.69 1.15
N VAL A 79 2.00 -4.67 0.31
CA VAL A 79 1.42 -3.33 0.49
C VAL A 79 -0.10 -3.39 0.53
N LYS A 80 -0.74 -4.12 -0.39
CA LYS A 80 -2.19 -4.29 -0.38
C LYS A 80 -2.71 -4.95 0.90
N GLN A 81 -1.98 -5.95 1.43
CA GLN A 81 -2.33 -6.56 2.70
C GLN A 81 -2.20 -5.56 3.85
N LEU A 82 -1.14 -4.74 3.86
CA LEU A 82 -0.95 -3.72 4.88
C LEU A 82 -2.05 -2.67 4.86
N CYS A 83 -2.45 -2.20 3.67
CA CYS A 83 -3.63 -1.35 3.47
C CYS A 83 -4.89 -1.95 4.09
N ARG A 84 -5.10 -3.26 3.97
CA ARG A 84 -6.29 -3.93 4.52
C ARG A 84 -6.21 -4.16 6.03
N LEU A 85 -5.04 -4.58 6.52
CA LEU A 85 -4.87 -5.01 7.92
C LEU A 85 -4.68 -3.83 8.86
N ARG A 86 -3.85 -2.85 8.48
CA ARG A 86 -3.48 -1.69 9.30
C ARG A 86 -3.28 -0.44 8.43
N PRO A 87 -4.37 0.16 7.92
CA PRO A 87 -4.32 1.40 7.13
C PRO A 87 -3.55 2.54 7.82
N ILE A 88 -3.63 2.58 9.15
CA ILE A 88 -3.00 3.60 9.98
C ILE A 88 -1.48 3.68 9.82
N LEU A 89 -0.80 2.56 9.51
CA LEU A 89 0.65 2.55 9.24
C LEU A 89 1.04 3.25 7.94
N LEU A 90 0.06 3.52 7.10
CA LEU A 90 0.22 4.15 5.78
C LEU A 90 -0.33 5.58 5.77
N GLY A 91 -0.69 6.15 6.92
CA GLY A 91 -1.16 7.53 7.04
C GLY A 91 -2.68 7.69 6.95
N GLY A 92 -3.45 6.81 7.60
CA GLY A 92 -4.91 6.90 7.66
C GLY A 92 -5.45 8.22 8.22
N ARG A 93 -6.74 8.50 7.93
CA ARG A 93 -7.50 9.65 8.49
C ARG A 93 -7.33 9.68 10.02
N GLY A 94 -6.59 10.65 10.54
CA GLY A 94 -6.39 10.78 11.98
C GLY A 94 -5.06 11.38 12.44
N GLY A 95 -4.05 11.47 11.57
CA GLY A 95 -2.79 12.15 11.92
C GLY A 95 -1.85 11.28 12.76
N GLY A 96 -1.35 10.19 12.17
CA GLY A 96 -0.28 9.39 12.76
C GLY A 96 0.34 8.44 11.72
N VAL A 97 1.68 8.45 11.68
CA VAL A 97 2.60 7.73 10.79
C VAL A 97 2.52 8.15 9.31
N HIS A 98 3.47 9.01 8.93
CA HIS A 98 3.72 9.39 7.54
C HIS A 98 3.90 8.14 6.69
N LEU A 99 3.05 7.99 5.65
CA LEU A 99 3.30 7.04 4.59
C LEU A 99 4.77 7.12 4.17
N SER A 100 5.48 5.99 4.19
CA SER A 100 6.85 5.97 3.67
C SER A 100 6.84 6.50 2.23
N PRO A 101 7.57 7.59 1.93
CA PRO A 101 7.66 8.14 0.58
C PRO A 101 8.07 7.08 -0.45
N ARG A 102 8.86 6.08 -0.02
CA ARG A 102 9.31 4.97 -0.85
C ARG A 102 8.17 4.04 -1.29
N ILE A 103 7.16 3.82 -0.44
CA ILE A 103 5.99 3.01 -0.81
C ILE A 103 5.22 3.72 -1.92
N LEU A 104 4.92 5.01 -1.74
CA LEU A 104 4.21 5.79 -2.75
C LEU A 104 4.97 5.82 -4.08
N GLN A 105 6.26 6.15 -4.03
CA GLN A 105 7.14 6.17 -5.21
C GLN A 105 7.15 4.82 -5.93
N GLY A 106 7.37 3.72 -5.19
CA GLY A 106 7.44 2.38 -5.77
C GLY A 106 6.12 1.92 -6.38
N VAL A 107 4.99 2.16 -5.70
CA VAL A 107 3.66 1.80 -6.23
C VAL A 107 3.34 2.60 -7.49
N VAL A 108 3.60 3.92 -7.50
CA VAL A 108 3.34 4.77 -8.68
C VAL A 108 4.25 4.41 -9.84
N ALA A 109 5.54 4.15 -9.57
CA ALA A 109 6.48 3.72 -10.60
C ALA A 109 6.04 2.40 -11.26
N LEU A 110 5.56 1.44 -10.47
CA LEU A 110 5.04 0.18 -11.01
C LEU A 110 3.72 0.36 -11.75
N ALA A 111 2.83 1.23 -11.28
CA ALA A 111 1.59 1.59 -11.97
C ALA A 111 1.82 2.28 -13.34
N LEU A 112 3.02 2.86 -13.52
CA LEU A 112 3.50 3.47 -14.76
C LEU A 112 4.32 2.53 -15.65
N ASP A 113 4.69 1.33 -15.19
CA ASP A 113 5.62 0.46 -15.93
C ASP A 113 4.95 -0.22 -17.14
N LYS A 114 4.86 0.51 -18.25
CA LYS A 114 4.29 0.04 -19.52
C LYS A 114 5.01 -1.17 -20.12
N ARG A 115 6.23 -1.49 -19.66
CA ARG A 115 7.01 -2.64 -20.14
C ARG A 115 6.52 -3.96 -19.55
N ASN A 116 5.81 -3.92 -18.42
CA ASN A 116 5.28 -5.09 -17.76
C ASN A 116 3.82 -4.83 -17.39
N SER A 117 2.91 -5.19 -18.30
CA SER A 117 1.46 -4.97 -18.15
C SER A 117 0.88 -5.61 -16.89
N HIS A 118 1.44 -6.73 -16.43
CA HIS A 118 1.00 -7.40 -15.20
C HIS A 118 1.39 -6.62 -13.95
N LEU A 119 2.64 -6.14 -13.87
CA LEU A 119 3.08 -5.22 -12.82
C LEU A 119 2.30 -3.92 -12.87
N GLN A 120 2.03 -3.39 -14.07
CA GLN A 120 1.24 -2.17 -14.26
C GLN A 120 -0.16 -2.32 -13.66
N ALA A 121 -0.89 -3.37 -14.03
CA ALA A 121 -2.24 -3.62 -13.51
C ALA A 121 -2.23 -3.85 -11.99
N THR A 122 -1.22 -4.56 -11.48
CA THR A 122 -1.08 -4.81 -10.04
C THR A 122 -0.68 -3.56 -9.26
N GLY A 123 0.16 -2.71 -9.84
CA GLY A 123 0.54 -1.40 -9.33
C GLY A 123 -0.67 -0.47 -9.25
N GLN A 124 -1.48 -0.39 -10.31
CA GLN A 124 -2.70 0.40 -10.33
C GLN A 124 -3.73 -0.07 -9.30
N ARG A 125 -3.91 -1.39 -9.11
CA ARG A 125 -4.76 -1.92 -8.03
C ARG A 125 -4.24 -1.56 -6.65
N SER A 126 -2.93 -1.67 -6.44
CA SER A 126 -2.31 -1.32 -5.16
C SER A 126 -2.41 0.18 -4.87
N LEU A 127 -2.28 1.02 -5.91
CA LEU A 127 -2.46 2.46 -5.83
C LEU A 127 -3.89 2.84 -5.40
N MET A 128 -4.91 2.15 -5.94
CA MET A 128 -6.30 2.33 -5.51
C MET A 128 -6.45 2.13 -4.00
N HIS A 129 -5.95 1.00 -3.48
CA HIS A 129 -6.01 0.71 -2.05
C HIS A 129 -5.25 1.74 -1.22
N LEU A 130 -4.09 2.20 -1.69
CA LEU A 130 -3.28 3.19 -0.99
C LEU A 130 -4.01 4.55 -0.90
N VAL A 131 -4.57 5.03 -2.01
CA VAL A 131 -5.34 6.28 -2.05
C VAL A 131 -6.54 6.21 -1.10
N SER A 132 -7.30 5.10 -1.14
CA SER A 132 -8.44 4.89 -0.24
C SER A 132 -8.01 4.84 1.24
N CYS A 133 -6.93 4.14 1.56
CA CYS A 133 -6.45 4.01 2.94
C CYS A 133 -5.93 5.32 3.52
N CYS A 134 -5.20 6.10 2.72
CA CYS A 134 -4.67 7.39 3.15
C CYS A 134 -5.74 8.49 3.18
N GLY A 135 -6.97 8.19 2.73
CA GLY A 135 -8.06 9.17 2.65
C GLY A 135 -7.75 10.35 1.73
N TRP A 136 -6.90 10.16 0.72
CA TRP A 136 -6.52 11.24 -0.20
C TRP A 136 -7.68 11.55 -1.13
N ALA A 137 -8.41 12.62 -0.79
CA ALA A 137 -9.51 13.13 -1.59
C ALA A 137 -9.02 13.95 -2.81
N SER A 138 -7.76 14.39 -2.82
CA SER A 138 -7.15 15.09 -3.95
C SER A 138 -5.63 14.88 -3.98
N VAL A 139 -4.99 15.27 -5.09
CA VAL A 139 -3.53 15.22 -5.22
C VAL A 139 -2.83 16.19 -4.27
N ASP A 140 -3.50 17.25 -3.85
CA ASP A 140 -2.94 18.23 -2.93
C ASP A 140 -2.77 17.66 -1.51
N SER A 141 -3.48 16.56 -1.20
CA SER A 141 -3.31 15.78 0.02
C SER A 141 -2.08 14.86 0.00
N VAL A 142 -1.44 14.69 -1.17
CA VAL A 142 -0.23 13.87 -1.33
C VAL A 142 1.01 14.69 -0.95
N PRO A 143 1.96 14.13 -0.17
CA PRO A 143 3.18 14.84 0.19
C PRO A 143 3.95 15.39 -1.03
N LYS A 144 4.22 16.70 -1.03
CA LYS A 144 4.95 17.39 -2.11
C LYS A 144 6.42 16.97 -2.13
N GLY A 145 7.02 16.93 -3.32
CA GLY A 145 8.44 16.61 -3.51
C GLY A 145 8.78 15.11 -3.41
N VAL A 146 7.78 14.24 -3.19
CA VAL A 146 7.98 12.78 -3.14
C VAL A 146 8.00 12.18 -4.54
N LEU A 147 7.17 12.66 -5.45
CA LEU A 147 7.03 12.09 -6.79
C LEU A 147 7.72 12.97 -7.85
N SER A 148 8.20 12.34 -8.93
CA SER A 148 8.62 13.06 -10.13
C SER A 148 7.43 13.81 -10.75
N ASN A 149 7.69 14.77 -11.65
CA ASN A 149 6.62 15.50 -12.35
C ASN A 149 5.71 14.55 -13.12
N GLU A 150 6.27 13.58 -13.85
CA GLU A 150 5.50 12.57 -14.60
C GLU A 150 4.63 11.73 -13.66
N ALA A 151 5.21 11.24 -12.56
CA ALA A 151 4.51 10.44 -11.56
C ALA A 151 3.38 11.22 -10.88
N SER A 152 3.60 12.52 -10.64
CA SER A 152 2.60 13.42 -10.05
C SER A 152 1.43 13.68 -11.00
N VAL A 153 1.70 13.92 -12.28
CA VAL A 153 0.67 14.09 -13.31
C VAL A 153 -0.16 12.81 -13.45
N PHE A 154 0.50 11.66 -13.53
CA PHE A 154 -0.18 10.37 -13.59
C PHE A 154 -1.08 10.14 -12.37
N LEU A 155 -0.59 10.39 -11.16
CA LEU A 155 -1.35 10.19 -9.94
C LEU A 155 -2.58 11.11 -9.91
N ASN A 156 -2.43 12.38 -10.32
CA ASN A 156 -3.53 13.32 -10.43
C ASN A 156 -4.63 12.81 -11.39
N ASP A 157 -4.24 12.42 -12.61
CA ASP A 157 -5.17 11.87 -13.60
C ASP A 157 -5.82 10.56 -13.14
N TYR A 158 -5.08 9.74 -12.41
CA TYR A 158 -5.58 8.50 -11.84
C TYR A 158 -6.64 8.75 -10.76
N MET A 159 -6.40 9.68 -9.84
CA MET A 159 -7.33 10.02 -8.77
C MET A 159 -8.59 10.70 -9.33
N ARG A 160 -8.46 11.65 -10.26
CA ARG A 160 -9.62 12.27 -10.92
C ARG A 160 -10.54 11.24 -11.57
N ARG A 161 -9.97 10.26 -12.30
CA ARG A 161 -10.74 9.18 -12.93
C ARG A 161 -11.35 8.22 -11.91
N SER A 162 -10.65 7.92 -10.83
CA SER A 162 -11.13 6.97 -9.82
C SER A 162 -12.21 7.57 -8.94
N LEU A 163 -12.05 8.82 -8.50
CA LEU A 163 -13.06 9.57 -7.75
C LEU A 163 -14.31 9.81 -8.58
N LYS A 164 -14.17 10.16 -9.87
CA LYS A 164 -15.32 10.30 -10.78
C LYS A 164 -16.12 9.00 -10.86
N ARG A 165 -15.46 7.85 -10.98
CA ARG A 165 -16.14 6.54 -11.02
C ARG A 165 -16.93 6.26 -9.75
N ILE A 166 -16.34 6.54 -8.57
CA ILE A 166 -17.01 6.36 -7.28
C ILE A 166 -18.27 7.22 -7.19
N ALA A 167 -18.17 8.51 -7.52
CA ALA A 167 -19.31 9.43 -7.50
C ALA A 167 -20.43 9.02 -8.46
N THR A 168 -20.09 8.46 -9.64
CA THR A 168 -21.10 7.95 -10.59
C THR A 168 -21.80 6.71 -10.04
N THR A 169 -21.07 5.77 -9.44
CA THR A 169 -21.69 4.57 -8.84
C THR A 169 -22.51 4.87 -7.58
N GLU A 170 -22.16 5.90 -6.81
CA GLU A 170 -22.97 6.34 -5.65
C GLU A 170 -24.27 7.02 -6.13
N SER A 171 -24.19 7.88 -7.16
CA SER A 171 -25.37 8.50 -7.77
C SER A 171 -26.34 7.48 -8.40
N GLU A 172 -25.84 6.44 -9.07
CA GLU A 172 -26.68 5.38 -9.66
C GLU A 172 -27.35 4.49 -8.59
N ALA A 173 -26.78 4.40 -7.38
CA ALA A 173 -27.37 3.67 -6.27
C ALA A 173 -28.47 4.49 -5.57
N GLU A 174 -28.30 5.80 -5.48
CA GLU A 174 -29.30 6.72 -4.91
C GLU A 174 -30.54 6.86 -5.82
N ASP A 175 -30.35 6.95 -7.15
CA ASP A 175 -31.47 6.99 -8.11
C ASP A 175 -32.28 5.67 -8.13
N SER A 176 -31.67 4.54 -7.77
CA SER A 176 -32.36 3.24 -7.75
C SER A 176 -33.21 2.99 -6.50
N ASP A 177 -33.00 3.75 -5.42
CA ASP A 177 -33.81 3.67 -4.19
C ASP A 177 -35.03 4.59 -4.24
N GLU A 178 -35.02 5.65 -5.07
CA GLU A 178 -36.17 6.53 -5.26
C GLU A 178 -37.27 5.93 -6.14
N ASP A 179 -36.95 5.00 -7.05
CA ASP A 179 -37.95 4.29 -7.89
C ASP A 179 -38.61 3.07 -7.19
N ALA A 180 -38.27 2.81 -5.93
CA ALA A 180 -38.83 1.71 -5.12
C ALA A 180 -39.86 2.15 -4.07
N SER A 181 -40.32 3.42 -4.09
CA SER A 181 -41.30 3.99 -3.13
C SER A 181 -42.65 4.30 -3.75
#